data_AF-A0A7K3LXX5-F1
#
_entry.id   AF-A0A7K3LXX5-F1
#
_cell.length_a   1.000
_cell.length_b   1.000
_cell.length_c   1.000
_cell.angle_alpha   90.00
_cell.angle_beta   90.00
_cell.angle_gamma   90.00
#
_symmetry.space_group_name_H-M   'P 1'
#
loop_
_entity.id
_entity.type
_entity.pdbx_description
1 polymer ?
#
loop_
_entity_poly.entity_id
_entity_poly.type
_entity_poly.pdbx_seq_one_letter_code
_entity_poly.pdbx_strand_id
1 'polypeptide(L)' 'MERATELFGSQASAALDALELLELAWHDCYGDLSPSEQIIDDIWVVSDGDLARLISAARLAVTDFRDLRTNADALRHGS' A
#
# COMPACT_ATOMS: atom_id res chain seq x y z
N MET A 1 11.77 -1.53 -5.63
CA MET A 1 12.13 -0.49 -6.62
C MET A 1 11.53 -0.76 -7.99
N GLU A 2 11.76 -1.93 -8.60
CA GLU A 2 11.26 -2.25 -9.95
C GLU A 2 9.74 -2.03 -10.11
N ARG A 3 8.92 -2.63 -9.24
CA ARG A 3 7.45 -2.45 -9.23
C ARG A 3 7.00 -0.99 -9.09
N ALA A 4 7.68 -0.18 -8.27
CA ALA A 4 7.33 1.22 -8.09
C ALA A 4 7.62 2.04 -9.36
N THR A 5 8.73 1.76 -10.04
CA THR A 5 9.07 2.37 -11.33
C THR A 5 8.06 2.00 -12.41
N GLU A 6 7.67 0.73 -12.47
CA GLU A 6 6.70 0.23 -13.45
C GLU A 6 5.32 0.87 -13.28
N LEU A 7 4.83 0.97 -12.03
CA LEU A 7 3.48 1.44 -11.75
C LEU A 7 3.38 2.97 -11.65
N PHE A 8 4.40 3.66 -11.15
CA PHE A 8 4.34 5.10 -10.83
C PHE A 8 5.26 5.98 -11.69
N GLY A 9 6.12 5.38 -12.52
CA GLY A 9 7.00 6.12 -13.43
C GLY A 9 7.86 7.16 -12.70
N SER A 10 7.70 8.43 -13.07
CA SER A 10 8.44 9.54 -12.44
C SER A 10 8.10 9.77 -10.97
N GLN A 11 7.01 9.19 -10.46
CA GLN A 11 6.59 9.28 -9.07
C GLN A 11 7.06 8.10 -8.20
N ALA A 12 7.88 7.19 -8.75
CA ALA A 12 8.33 6.00 -8.05
C ALA A 12 9.02 6.29 -6.72
N SER A 13 9.85 7.34 -6.64
CA SER A 13 10.49 7.74 -5.38
C SER A 13 9.46 8.14 -4.32
N ALA A 14 8.46 8.96 -4.68
CA ALA A 14 7.42 9.37 -3.75
C ALA A 14 6.54 8.18 -3.29
N ALA A 15 6.33 7.19 -4.16
CA ALA A 15 5.64 5.96 -3.79
C ALA A 15 6.44 5.13 -2.77
N LEU A 16 7.77 5.07 -2.92
CA LEU A 16 8.65 4.40 -1.96
C LEU A 16 8.71 5.15 -0.62
N ASP A 17 8.77 6.48 -0.64
CA ASP A 17 8.71 7.31 0.57
C ASP A 17 7.40 7.04 1.35
N ALA A 18 6.27 6.89 0.65
CA ALA A 18 4.99 6.57 1.27
C ALA A 18 4.99 5.17 1.92
N LEU A 19 5.70 4.20 1.34
CA LEU A 19 5.84 2.86 1.93
C LEU A 19 6.78 2.83 3.12
N GLU A 20 7.85 3.63 3.10
CA GLU A 20 8.70 3.81 4.28
C GLU A 20 7.90 4.42 5.44
N LEU A 21 7.09 5.45 5.16
CA LEU A 21 6.20 6.03 6.17
C LEU A 21 5.16 5.04 6.70
N LEU A 22 4.67 4.13 5.85
CA LEU A 22 3.81 3.03 6.26
C LEU A 22 4.52 2.08 7.22
N GLU A 23 5.76 1.67 6.94
CA GLU A 23 6.54 0.78 7.82
C GLU A 23 6.76 1.41 9.19
N LEU A 24 7.11 2.71 9.24
CA LEU A 24 7.25 3.45 10.50
C LEU A 24 5.92 3.49 11.28
N ALA A 25 4.82 3.83 10.61
CA ALA A 25 3.51 3.86 11.24
C ALA A 25 3.04 2.48 11.70
N TRP A 26 3.36 1.43 10.94
CA TRP A 26 3.03 0.05 11.27
C TRP A 26 3.77 -0.41 12.53
N HIS A 27 5.07 -0.11 12.61
CA HIS A 27 5.88 -0.38 13.80
C HIS A 27 5.30 0.29 15.04
N ASP A 28 4.94 1.57 14.96
CA ASP A 28 4.40 2.29 16.11
C ASP A 28 3.01 1.79 16.55
N CYS A 29 2.20 1.28 15.61
CA CYS A 29 0.85 0.80 15.89
C CYS A 29 0.78 -0.67 16.32
N TYR A 30 1.65 -1.52 15.77
CA TYR A 30 1.56 -2.98 15.90
C TYR A 30 2.81 -3.62 16.52
N GLY A 31 3.94 -2.91 16.63
CA GLY A 31 5.20 -3.41 17.17
C GLY A 31 6.02 -4.28 16.22
N ASP A 32 5.51 -4.53 15.02
CA ASP A 32 6.20 -5.26 13.95
C ASP A 32 6.97 -4.30 13.04
N LEU A 33 8.14 -4.70 12.55
CA LEU A 33 8.99 -3.84 11.69
C LEU A 33 8.29 -3.40 10.39
N SER A 34 7.42 -4.24 9.83
CA SER A 34 6.71 -3.95 8.59
C SER A 34 5.41 -4.74 8.48
N PRO A 35 4.46 -4.29 7.64
CA PRO A 35 3.29 -5.07 7.29
C PRO A 35 3.69 -6.36 6.55
N SER A 36 2.83 -7.38 6.61
CA SER A 36 3.04 -8.59 5.80
C SER A 36 3.06 -8.27 4.29
N GLU A 37 3.76 -9.09 3.50
CA GLU A 37 3.82 -8.94 2.04
C GLU A 37 2.43 -8.87 1.38
N GLN A 38 1.45 -9.57 1.95
CA GLN A 38 0.08 -9.57 1.43
C GLN A 38 -0.60 -8.21 1.57
N ILE A 39 -0.35 -7.49 2.67
CA ILE A 39 -0.87 -6.14 2.89
C ILE A 39 -0.20 -5.17 1.91
N ILE A 40 1.11 -5.31 1.70
CA ILE A 40 1.84 -4.52 0.71
C ILE A 40 1.27 -4.77 -0.70
N ASP A 41 1.00 -6.03 -1.06
CA ASP A 41 0.37 -6.33 -2.35
C ASP A 41 -1.04 -5.73 -2.50
N ASP A 42 -1.85 -5.79 -1.44
CA ASP A 42 -3.18 -5.16 -1.44
C ASP A 42 -3.09 -3.64 -1.63
N ILE A 43 -2.12 -2.97 -1.01
CA ILE A 43 -1.86 -1.53 -1.22
C ILE A 43 -1.56 -1.26 -2.68
N TRP A 44 -0.68 -2.05 -3.30
CA TRP A 44 -0.36 -1.88 -4.72
C TRP A 44 -1.58 -2.10 -5.62
N VAL A 45 -2.38 -3.13 -5.36
CA VAL A 45 -3.61 -3.42 -6.11
C VAL A 45 -4.61 -2.27 -6.00
N VAL A 46 -4.87 -1.78 -4.79
CA VAL A 46 -5.82 -0.67 -4.56
C VAL A 46 -5.30 0.65 -5.12
N SER A 47 -3.98 0.84 -5.14
CA SER A 47 -3.36 2.06 -5.67
C SER A 47 -3.49 2.19 -7.19
N ASP A 48 -3.44 1.07 -7.93
CA ASP A 48 -3.51 1.03 -9.39
C ASP A 48 -2.58 2.05 -10.10
N GLY A 49 -1.35 2.22 -9.58
CA GLY A 49 -0.37 3.18 -10.10
C GLY A 49 -0.65 4.67 -9.83
N ASP A 50 -1.71 4.98 -9.07
CA ASP A 50 -2.03 6.34 -8.65
C ASP A 50 -1.46 6.64 -7.25
N LEU A 51 -0.60 7.67 -7.14
CA LEU A 51 0.09 7.99 -5.90
C LEU A 51 -0.86 8.43 -4.77
N ALA A 52 -1.94 9.15 -5.09
CA ALA A 52 -2.90 9.57 -4.07
C ALA A 52 -3.69 8.38 -3.53
N ARG A 53 -4.02 7.41 -4.38
CA ARG A 53 -4.62 6.13 -3.97
C ARG A 53 -3.64 5.29 -3.18
N LEU A 54 -2.35 5.27 -3.53
CA LEU A 54 -1.32 4.58 -2.73
C LEU A 54 -1.26 5.12 -1.31
N ILE A 55 -1.21 6.45 -1.14
CA ILE A 55 -1.21 7.09 0.18
C ILE A 55 -2.49 6.77 0.95
N SER A 56 -3.64 6.79 0.27
CA SER A 56 -4.93 6.45 0.88
C SER A 56 -4.99 4.98 1.32
N ALA A 57 -4.45 4.06 0.50
CA ALA A 57 -4.36 2.64 0.79
C ALA A 57 -3.38 2.35 1.94
N ALA A 58 -2.23 3.01 1.99
CA ALA A 58 -1.28 2.91 3.09
C ALA A 58 -1.89 3.40 4.41
N ARG A 59 -2.59 4.54 4.39
CA ARG A 59 -3.35 5.02 5.55
C ARG A 59 -4.40 3.99 5.99
N LEU A 60 -5.16 3.43 5.04
CA LEU A 60 -6.17 2.42 5.34
C LEU A 60 -5.54 1.15 5.92
N ALA A 61 -4.38 0.71 5.42
CA ALA A 61 -3.66 -0.44 5.96
C ALA A 61 -3.38 -0.29 7.45
N VAL A 62 -2.88 0.88 7.87
CA VAL A 62 -2.58 1.16 9.27
C VAL A 62 -3.85 1.21 10.11
N THR A 63 -4.93 1.80 9.61
CA THR A 63 -6.16 2.02 10.41
C THR A 63 -7.12 0.83 10.41
N ASP A 64 -7.26 0.11 9.30
CA ASP A 64 -8.02 -1.13 9.15
C ASP A 64 -7.59 -1.92 7.89
N PHE A 65 -6.61 -2.81 8.04
CA PHE A 65 -6.12 -3.63 6.93
C PHE A 65 -7.15 -4.64 6.38
N ARG A 66 -8.25 -4.93 7.09
CA ARG A 66 -9.29 -5.86 6.62
C ARG A 66 -10.18 -5.21 5.56
N ASP A 67 -10.43 -3.92 5.71
CA ASP A 67 -11.11 -3.11 4.68
C ASP A 67 -10.24 -2.98 3.44
N LEU A 68 -8.92 -2.78 3.62
CA LEU A 68 -7.97 -2.82 2.52
C LEU A 68 -8.05 -4.16 1.77
N ARG A 69 -8.04 -5.29 2.50
CA ARG A 69 -8.19 -6.63 1.89
C ARG A 69 -9.47 -6.73 1.08
N THR A 70 -10.59 -6.32 1.65
CA THR A 70 -11.89 -6.38 0.96
C THR A 70 -11.87 -5.58 -0.35
N ASN A 71 -11.24 -4.40 -0.36
CA ASN A 71 -11.08 -3.59 -1.58
C ASN A 71 -10.19 -4.27 -2.62
N ALA A 72 -9.06 -4.83 -2.19
CA ALA A 72 -8.14 -5.53 -3.09
C ALA A 72 -8.80 -6.77 -3.71
N ASP A 73 -9.56 -7.54 -2.93
CA ASP A 73 -10.28 -8.71 -3.42
C ASP A 73 -11.39 -8.33 -4.42
N ALA A 74 -12.08 -7.21 -4.21
CA ALA A 74 -13.08 -6.70 -5.16
C ALA A 74 -12.46 -6.31 -6.51
N LEU A 75 -11.25 -5.72 -6.51
CA LEU A 75 -10.52 -5.36 -7.72
C LEU A 75 -9.97 -6.59 -8.45
N ARG A 76 -9.49 -7.60 -7.73
CA ARG A 76 -8.95 -8.85 -8.30
C ARG A 76 -10.03 -9.72 -8.94
N HIS A 77 -11.21 -9.80 -8.34
CA HIS A 77 -12.29 -10.67 -8.83
C HIS A 77 -13.21 -10.02 -9.87
N GLY A 78 -13.01 -8.72 -10.16
CA GLY A 78 -13.88 -7.94 -11.02
C GLY A 78 -15.22 -7.68 -10.32
N SER A 79 -15.55 -6.41 -10.13
CA SER A 79 -16.90 -6.00 -9.71
C SER A 79 -17.91 -6.20 -10.84
#